data_AF-A0A2I0W6T7-F1
#
_entry.id   AF-A0A2I0W6T7-F1
#
_cell.length_a   1.000
_cell.length_b   1.000
_cell.length_c   1.000
_cell.angle_alpha   90.00
_cell.angle_beta   90.00
_cell.angle_gamma   90.00
#
_symmetry.space_group_name_H-M   'P 1'
#
loop_
_entity.id
_entity.type
_entity.pdbx_description
1 polymer ?
#
loop_
_entity_poly.entity_id
_entity_poly.type
_entity_poly.pdbx_seq_one_letter_code
_entity_poly.pdbx_strand_id
1 'polypeptide(L)'
;MLTDFFYFEMNRRDDPWFSELGQCCIHMTWHDRGAISLDGLGLQVVNRVDEADFILAHGTEALGLPSGDSQPMSLEELEKILELCSKRKIPMVVANPDFVTVEARGLRVMPGTLAEKYEKLGGEVKWMGKPDTVKFIYYVLLDSSVCRDS
;
A
#
# COMPACT_ATOMS: atom_id res chain seq x y z
N MET A 1 3.22 9.16 -12.73
CA MET A 1 2.87 7.83 -13.30
C MET A 1 2.10 6.95 -12.33
N LEU A 2 2.57 6.72 -11.09
CA LEU A 2 1.80 6.03 -10.02
C LEU A 2 0.67 6.90 -9.46
N THR A 3 0.97 8.18 -9.18
CA THR A 3 -0.01 9.19 -8.79
C THR A 3 -1.14 9.29 -9.80
N ASP A 4 -0.84 9.29 -11.10
CA ASP A 4 -1.84 9.52 -12.15
C ASP A 4 -2.88 8.38 -12.26
N PHE A 5 -2.49 7.12 -12.02
CA PHE A 5 -3.42 5.99 -12.09
C PHE A 5 -4.31 5.88 -10.85
N PHE A 6 -3.72 6.01 -9.66
CA PHE A 6 -4.50 6.10 -8.43
C PHE A 6 -5.44 7.33 -8.45
N TYR A 7 -4.94 8.47 -8.95
CA TYR A 7 -5.71 9.69 -9.17
C TYR A 7 -6.87 9.46 -10.15
N PHE A 8 -6.62 8.76 -11.25
CA PHE A 8 -7.65 8.46 -12.25
C PHE A 8 -8.78 7.59 -11.66
N GLU A 9 -8.44 6.50 -10.99
CA GLU A 9 -9.41 5.59 -10.39
C GLU A 9 -10.18 6.24 -9.23
N MET A 10 -9.51 7.02 -8.36
CA MET A 10 -10.19 7.69 -7.24
C MET A 10 -11.08 8.84 -7.68
N ASN A 11 -10.74 9.53 -8.77
CA ASN A 11 -11.59 10.60 -9.31
C ASN A 11 -12.79 10.07 -10.08
N ARG A 12 -12.62 8.97 -10.83
CA ARG A 12 -13.71 8.43 -11.64
C ARG A 12 -14.64 7.55 -10.84
N ARG A 13 -14.09 6.74 -9.93
CA ARG A 13 -14.83 5.74 -9.14
C ARG A 13 -15.75 4.86 -9.99
N ASP A 14 -15.32 4.54 -11.22
CA ASP A 14 -16.12 3.73 -12.14
C ASP A 14 -16.13 2.24 -11.75
N ASP A 15 -15.10 1.75 -11.07
CA ASP A 15 -15.08 0.41 -10.46
C ASP A 15 -16.06 0.40 -9.27
N PRO A 16 -17.04 -0.51 -9.22
CA PRO A 16 -17.98 -0.62 -8.11
C PRO A 16 -17.31 -0.66 -6.74
N TRP A 17 -16.15 -1.32 -6.62
CA TRP A 17 -15.39 -1.39 -5.38
C TRP A 17 -14.86 -0.02 -4.93
N PHE A 18 -14.33 0.78 -5.87
CA PHE A 18 -13.86 2.13 -5.57
C PHE A 18 -15.02 3.12 -5.37
N SER A 19 -16.19 2.85 -5.94
CA SER A 19 -17.39 3.65 -5.73
C SER A 19 -17.93 3.55 -4.30
N GLU A 20 -17.76 2.40 -3.67
CA GLU A 20 -18.18 2.12 -2.29
C GLU A 20 -17.17 2.61 -1.25
N LEU A 21 -15.93 2.91 -1.66
CA LEU A 21 -14.91 3.43 -0.76
C LEU A 21 -15.28 4.84 -0.27
N GLY A 22 -15.10 5.09 1.03
CA GLY A 22 -15.26 6.41 1.60
C GLY A 22 -14.15 7.38 1.18
N GLN A 23 -13.88 8.38 2.02
CA GLN A 23 -12.86 9.41 1.75
C GLN A 23 -11.78 9.45 2.83
N CYS A 24 -12.01 8.84 3.99
CA CYS A 24 -11.08 8.84 5.09
C CYS A 24 -10.12 7.66 5.00
N CYS A 25 -8.80 7.91 5.01
CA CYS A 25 -7.82 6.84 4.91
C CYS A 25 -6.71 6.93 5.95
N ILE A 26 -6.27 5.76 6.41
CA ILE A 26 -4.96 5.59 7.06
C ILE A 26 -3.94 5.50 5.93
N HIS A 27 -3.02 6.46 5.85
CA HIS A 27 -2.02 6.52 4.78
C HIS A 27 -0.68 5.94 5.27
N MET A 28 -0.28 4.78 4.77
CA MET A 28 1.05 4.20 4.99
C MET A 28 1.96 4.61 3.84
N THR A 29 3.04 5.33 4.14
CA THR A 29 3.82 6.08 3.15
C THR A 29 5.32 6.01 3.40
N TRP A 30 6.09 6.68 2.54
CA TRP A 30 7.53 6.83 2.69
C TRP A 30 7.87 8.05 3.53
N HIS A 31 8.98 8.01 4.30
CA HIS A 31 9.44 9.20 5.02
C HIS A 31 10.31 10.08 4.11
N ASP A 32 11.53 9.62 3.81
CA ASP A 32 12.56 10.43 3.14
C ASP A 32 12.58 10.27 1.62
N ARG A 33 11.72 9.41 1.06
CA ARG A 33 11.79 8.99 -0.35
C ARG A 33 10.85 9.76 -1.28
N GLY A 34 10.29 10.85 -0.78
CA GLY A 34 9.25 11.63 -1.44
C GLY A 34 7.87 11.12 -1.04
N ALA A 35 7.26 11.79 -0.06
CA ALA A 35 5.85 11.61 0.23
C ALA A 35 5.02 11.97 -1.01
N ILE A 36 4.00 11.17 -1.32
CA ILE A 36 3.03 11.52 -2.34
C ILE A 36 2.02 12.48 -1.72
N SER A 37 1.85 13.66 -2.34
CA SER A 37 0.73 14.54 -2.03
C SER A 37 -0.56 13.88 -2.49
N LEU A 38 -1.56 13.88 -1.60
CA LEU A 38 -2.92 13.44 -1.88
C LEU A 38 -3.84 14.63 -2.24
N ASP A 39 -3.27 15.82 -2.44
CA ASP A 39 -4.03 17.03 -2.76
C ASP A 39 -4.83 16.86 -4.05
N GLY A 40 -6.08 17.31 -4.03
CA GLY A 40 -6.98 17.21 -5.18
C GLY A 40 -7.65 15.84 -5.38
N LEU A 41 -7.34 14.84 -4.55
CA LEU A 41 -8.01 13.53 -4.58
C LEU A 41 -9.31 13.47 -3.79
N GLY A 42 -9.63 14.52 -3.02
CA GLY A 42 -10.78 14.51 -2.10
C GLY A 42 -10.65 13.50 -0.97
N LEU A 43 -9.43 13.04 -0.67
CA LEU A 43 -9.13 12.12 0.42
C LEU A 43 -8.79 12.89 1.69
N GLN A 44 -9.21 12.35 2.83
CA GLN A 44 -8.90 12.86 4.16
C GLN A 44 -8.00 11.85 4.86
N VAL A 45 -6.75 12.24 5.14
CA VAL A 45 -5.86 11.39 5.95
C VAL A 45 -6.30 11.49 7.40
N VAL A 46 -6.56 10.34 8.01
CA VAL A 46 -6.89 10.21 9.44
C VAL A 46 -5.80 9.43 10.15
N ASN A 47 -5.63 9.67 11.46
CA ASN A 47 -4.65 8.96 12.30
C ASN A 47 -5.31 7.96 13.28
N ARG A 48 -6.63 7.87 13.23
CA ARG A 48 -7.47 7.05 14.09
C ARG A 48 -8.11 5.95 13.26
N VAL A 49 -7.87 4.70 13.67
CA VAL A 49 -8.40 3.52 12.97
C VAL A 49 -9.93 3.52 12.95
N ASP A 50 -10.60 4.12 13.94
CA ASP A 50 -12.06 4.19 14.00
C ASP A 50 -12.69 5.12 12.95
N GLU A 51 -11.93 6.09 12.45
CA GLU A 51 -12.34 7.10 11.47
C GLU A 51 -12.01 6.68 10.02
N ALA A 52 -11.27 5.59 9.84
CA ALA A 52 -10.79 5.17 8.53
C ALA A 52 -11.83 4.33 7.78
N ASP A 53 -12.06 4.69 6.52
CA ASP A 53 -12.84 3.91 5.55
C ASP A 53 -11.97 2.87 4.85
N PHE A 54 -10.67 3.16 4.65
CA PHE A 54 -9.70 2.26 4.04
C PHE A 54 -8.26 2.56 4.47
N ILE A 55 -7.34 1.67 4.15
CA ILE A 55 -5.89 1.87 4.27
C ILE A 55 -5.34 2.17 2.87
N LEU A 56 -4.57 3.23 2.72
CA LEU A 56 -3.79 3.51 1.51
C LEU A 56 -2.34 3.11 1.76
N ALA A 57 -1.93 1.97 1.22
CA ALA A 57 -0.54 1.49 1.29
C ALA A 57 0.24 1.96 0.07
N HIS A 58 1.12 2.93 0.29
CA HIS A 58 2.01 3.50 -0.71
C HIS A 58 3.50 3.37 -0.32
N GLY A 59 3.81 3.27 0.98
CA GLY A 59 5.15 3.07 1.53
C GLY A 59 5.14 2.30 2.85
N THR A 60 6.34 2.03 3.38
CA THR A 60 6.55 1.13 4.54
C THR A 60 7.38 1.77 5.66
N GLU A 61 7.54 3.10 5.65
CA GLU A 61 8.49 3.82 6.53
C GLU A 61 7.82 4.88 7.41
N ALA A 62 6.57 5.26 7.12
CA ALA A 62 5.88 6.32 7.83
C ALA A 62 4.36 6.20 7.77
N LEU A 63 3.72 6.91 8.68
CA LEU A 63 2.29 7.20 8.65
C LEU A 63 2.08 8.64 8.17
N GLY A 64 1.21 8.83 7.18
CA GLY A 64 0.77 10.16 6.77
C GLY A 64 -0.07 10.82 7.87
N LEU A 65 0.11 12.12 8.04
CA LEU A 65 -0.64 12.93 9.00
C LEU A 65 -1.70 13.78 8.28
N PRO A 66 -2.79 14.17 8.97
CA PRO A 66 -3.78 15.10 8.42
C PRO A 66 -3.19 16.46 7.98
N SER A 67 -2.01 16.84 8.49
CA SER A 67 -1.28 18.05 8.09
C SER A 67 -0.65 17.95 6.70
N GLY A 68 -0.57 16.74 6.12
CA GLY A 68 0.21 16.46 4.92
C GLY A 68 1.65 16.01 5.19
N ASP A 69 2.11 16.09 6.45
CA ASP A 69 3.43 15.59 6.85
C ASP A 69 3.45 14.06 6.98
N SER A 70 4.64 13.48 7.13
CA SER A 70 4.82 12.06 7.45
C SER A 70 5.48 11.89 8.81
N GLN A 71 4.95 10.96 9.61
CA GLN A 71 5.51 10.55 10.89
C GLN A 71 6.28 9.22 10.67
N PRO A 72 7.61 9.19 10.87
CA PRO A 72 8.39 7.95 10.79
C PRO A 72 7.81 6.86 11.70
N MET A 73 7.69 5.66 11.15
CA MET A 73 7.30 4.45 11.88
C MET A 73 8.08 3.26 11.37
N SER A 74 8.48 2.38 12.28
CA SER A 74 9.03 1.08 11.94
C SER A 74 7.96 0.19 11.31
N LEU A 75 8.41 -0.83 10.57
CA LEU A 75 7.53 -1.84 9.99
C LEU A 75 6.63 -2.49 11.07
N GLU A 76 7.19 -2.80 12.24
CA GLU A 76 6.45 -3.40 13.36
C GLU A 76 5.34 -2.48 13.89
N GLU A 77 5.59 -1.17 13.94
CA GLU A 77 4.57 -0.19 14.35
C GLU A 77 3.44 -0.09 13.32
N LEU A 78 3.76 -0.12 12.03
CA LEU A 78 2.77 -0.16 10.96
C LEU A 78 1.95 -1.46 11.01
N GLU A 79 2.58 -2.61 11.28
CA GLU A 79 1.87 -3.88 11.43
C GLU A 79 0.89 -3.88 12.61
N LYS A 80 1.21 -3.22 13.73
CA LYS A 80 0.26 -3.05 14.85
C LYS A 80 -0.99 -2.26 14.43
N ILE A 81 -0.83 -1.27 13.55
CA ILE A 81 -1.98 -0.53 12.98
C ILE A 81 -2.81 -1.48 12.10
N LEU A 82 -2.17 -2.33 11.29
CA LEU A 82 -2.86 -3.34 10.48
C LEU A 82 -3.70 -4.31 11.33
N GLU A 83 -3.18 -4.76 12.46
CA GLU A 83 -3.93 -5.62 13.39
C GLU A 83 -5.19 -4.95 13.96
N LEU A 84 -5.18 -3.63 14.12
CA LEU A 84 -6.36 -2.87 14.54
C LEU A 84 -7.36 -2.72 13.40
N CYS A 85 -6.88 -2.43 12.19
CA CYS A 85 -7.71 -2.29 11.00
C CYS A 85 -8.40 -3.61 10.63
N SER A 86 -7.71 -4.76 10.74
CA SER A 86 -8.25 -6.06 10.38
C SER A 86 -9.44 -6.45 11.28
N LYS A 87 -9.37 -6.13 12.59
CA LYS A 87 -10.48 -6.32 13.54
C LYS A 87 -11.73 -5.55 13.16
N ARG A 88 -11.58 -4.43 12.45
CA ARG A 88 -12.69 -3.61 11.93
C ARG A 88 -13.06 -3.90 10.48
N LYS A 89 -12.34 -4.82 9.81
CA LYS A 89 -12.51 -5.17 8.40
C LYS A 89 -12.35 -3.96 7.46
N ILE A 90 -11.42 -3.07 7.78
CA ILE A 90 -11.11 -1.92 6.91
C ILE A 90 -10.36 -2.44 5.67
N PRO A 91 -10.80 -2.20 4.43
CA PRO A 91 -10.07 -2.66 3.26
C PRO A 91 -8.75 -1.91 3.07
N MET A 92 -7.76 -2.55 2.44
CA MET A 92 -6.49 -1.93 2.04
C MET A 92 -6.42 -1.75 0.52
N VAL A 93 -5.96 -0.59 0.08
CA VAL A 93 -5.58 -0.29 -1.30
C VAL A 93 -4.07 -0.18 -1.39
N VAL A 94 -3.44 -0.99 -2.23
CA VAL A 94 -1.99 -0.94 -2.49
C VAL A 94 -1.76 -0.10 -3.73
N ALA A 95 -1.32 1.15 -3.57
CA ALA A 95 -1.17 2.10 -4.67
C ALA A 95 0.12 1.91 -5.48
N ASN A 96 1.11 1.20 -4.92
CA ASN A 96 2.33 0.81 -5.62
C ASN A 96 2.53 -0.71 -5.48
N PRO A 97 2.24 -1.49 -6.53
CA PRO A 97 2.26 -2.95 -6.46
C PRO A 97 3.67 -3.51 -6.63
N ASP A 98 4.72 -2.69 -6.67
CA ASP A 98 6.09 -3.21 -6.76
C ASP A 98 6.40 -4.03 -5.49
N PHE A 99 6.60 -5.35 -5.65
CA PHE A 99 6.87 -6.24 -4.52
C PHE A 99 8.32 -6.14 -4.01
N VAL A 100 9.27 -5.82 -4.90
CA VAL A 100 10.71 -5.70 -4.60
C VAL A 100 11.36 -4.80 -5.65
N THR A 101 12.13 -3.78 -5.23
CA THR A 101 13.14 -3.16 -6.10
C THR A 101 14.52 -3.58 -5.62
N VAL A 102 15.31 -4.20 -6.51
CA VAL A 102 16.74 -4.42 -6.26
C VAL A 102 17.44 -3.09 -6.51
N GLU A 103 17.66 -2.32 -5.46
CA GLU A 103 18.68 -1.27 -5.50
C GLU A 103 20.03 -1.86 -5.10
N ALA A 104 21.12 -1.27 -5.59
CA ALA A 104 22.51 -1.71 -5.43
C ALA A 104 23.01 -1.85 -3.96
N ARG A 105 22.13 -1.71 -2.95
CA ARG A 105 22.44 -1.70 -1.51
C ARG A 105 21.70 -2.77 -0.67
N GLY A 106 20.90 -3.66 -1.26
CA GLY A 106 20.26 -4.80 -0.55
C GLY A 106 18.75 -4.92 -0.73
N LEU A 107 18.15 -5.99 -0.17
CA LEU A 107 16.70 -6.24 -0.14
C LEU A 107 15.98 -5.07 0.56
N ARG A 108 14.91 -4.54 -0.06
CA ARG A 108 14.09 -3.46 0.49
C ARG A 108 12.65 -3.93 0.73
N VAL A 109 12.09 -3.50 1.85
CA VAL A 109 10.69 -3.77 2.22
C VAL A 109 9.79 -2.83 1.42
N MET A 110 8.83 -3.40 0.70
CA MET A 110 7.91 -2.67 -0.17
C MET A 110 6.46 -2.75 0.34
N PRO A 111 5.54 -1.90 -0.13
CA PRO A 111 4.14 -1.91 0.32
C PRO A 111 3.45 -3.27 0.18
N GLY A 112 3.89 -4.10 -0.78
CA GLY A 112 3.45 -5.48 -0.92
C GLY A 112 3.69 -6.35 0.33
N THR A 113 4.72 -6.08 1.12
CA THR A 113 4.97 -6.78 2.39
C THR A 113 3.88 -6.48 3.42
N LEU A 114 3.44 -5.22 3.52
CA LEU A 114 2.34 -4.84 4.41
C LEU A 114 1.02 -5.48 3.96
N ALA A 115 0.79 -5.55 2.65
CA ALA A 115 -0.39 -6.19 2.08
C ALA A 115 -0.41 -7.71 2.32
N GLU A 116 0.71 -8.41 2.12
CA GLU A 116 0.81 -9.85 2.42
C GLU A 116 0.53 -10.12 3.91
N LYS A 117 1.07 -9.26 4.80
CA LYS A 117 0.76 -9.33 6.23
C LYS A 117 -0.73 -9.10 6.48
N TYR A 118 -1.35 -8.13 5.80
CA TYR A 118 -2.76 -7.81 5.97
C TYR A 118 -3.69 -8.94 5.52
N GLU A 119 -3.39 -9.59 4.40
CA GLU A 119 -4.12 -10.78 3.93
C GLU A 119 -4.03 -11.93 4.95
N LYS A 120 -2.87 -12.16 5.55
CA LYS A 120 -2.69 -13.17 6.63
C LYS A 120 -3.49 -12.84 7.89
N LEU A 121 -3.78 -11.57 8.14
CA LEU A 121 -4.66 -11.12 9.21
C LEU A 121 -6.16 -11.24 8.84
N GLY A 122 -6.49 -11.70 7.62
CA GLY A 122 -7.84 -11.79 7.10
C GLY A 122 -8.39 -10.47 6.54
N GLY A 123 -7.51 -9.48 6.33
CA GLY A 123 -7.86 -8.20 5.71
C GLY A 123 -8.07 -8.33 4.20
N GLU A 124 -8.98 -7.53 3.66
CA GLU A 124 -9.20 -7.42 2.21
C GLU A 124 -8.17 -6.47 1.60
N VAL A 125 -7.55 -6.88 0.49
CA VAL A 125 -6.57 -6.07 -0.25
C VAL A 125 -6.99 -5.89 -1.70
N LYS A 126 -7.08 -4.63 -2.14
CA LYS A 126 -7.22 -4.22 -3.53
C LYS A 126 -5.86 -3.71 -4.03
N TRP A 127 -5.28 -4.46 -4.95
CA TRP A 127 -4.01 -4.11 -5.58
C TRP A 127 -4.24 -3.17 -6.76
N MET A 128 -3.58 -2.01 -6.77
CA MET A 128 -3.58 -1.09 -7.91
C MET A 128 -2.38 -1.38 -8.80
N GLY A 129 -2.62 -1.64 -10.09
CA GLY A 129 -1.58 -1.85 -11.08
C GLY A 129 -2.16 -1.88 -12.48
N LYS A 130 -1.31 -1.69 -13.50
CA LYS A 130 -1.77 -1.85 -14.90
C LYS A 130 -2.30 -3.28 -15.09
N PRO A 131 -3.37 -3.47 -15.88
CA PRO A 131 -4.00 -4.78 -16.12
C PRO A 131 -3.02 -5.87 -16.61
N ASP A 132 -1.85 -5.48 -17.15
CA ASP A 132 -0.83 -6.41 -17.66
C ASP A 132 0.29 -6.79 -16.67
N THR A 133 0.39 -6.17 -15.48
CA THR A 133 1.54 -6.37 -14.57
C THR A 133 1.28 -7.34 -13.41
N VAL A 134 0.06 -7.88 -13.30
CA VAL A 134 -0.29 -8.92 -12.30
C VAL A 134 0.46 -10.25 -12.55
N LYS A 135 1.15 -10.40 -13.69
CA LYS A 135 1.94 -11.60 -14.02
C LYS A 135 3.37 -11.66 -13.48
N PHE A 136 3.96 -10.55 -12.99
CA PHE A 136 5.41 -10.55 -12.71
C PHE A 136 5.83 -10.98 -11.30
N ILE A 137 4.90 -11.06 -10.35
CA ILE A 137 5.26 -11.26 -8.93
C ILE A 137 5.34 -12.74 -8.53
N TYR A 138 4.66 -13.64 -9.23
CA TYR A 138 4.74 -15.08 -8.94
C TYR A 138 5.98 -15.79 -9.50
N TYR A 139 6.70 -15.19 -10.45
CA TYR A 139 7.84 -15.86 -11.10
C TYR A 139 9.16 -15.77 -10.32
N VAL A 140 9.31 -14.85 -9.37
CA VAL A 140 10.57 -14.71 -8.59
C VAL A 140 10.64 -15.69 -7.41
N LEU A 141 9.51 -16.33 -7.03
CA LEU A 141 9.47 -17.30 -5.93
C LEU A 141 9.59 -18.77 -6.37
N LEU A 142 9.69 -19.06 -7.68
CA LEU A 142 9.78 -20.44 -8.18
C LEU A 142 11.11 -20.81 -8.85
N ASP A 143 12.08 -19.90 -8.98
CA ASP A 143 13.37 -20.20 -9.62
C ASP A 143 14.56 -20.22 -8.63
N SER A 144 14.33 -20.75 -7.43
CA SER A 144 15.40 -21.04 -6.46
C SER A 144 16.06 -22.41 -6.68
N SER A 145 15.92 -23.02 -7.87
CA SER A 145 16.48 -24.35 -8.11
C SER A 145 16.99 -24.57 -9.53
N VAL A 146 17.79 -23.65 -10.08
CA VAL A 146 18.79 -24.01 -11.10
C VAL A 146 20.05 -23.15 -10.94
N CYS A 147 20.91 -23.54 -10.00
CA CYS A 147 22.35 -23.28 -10.05
C CYS A 147 23.09 -24.45 -9.36
N ARG A 148 23.68 -25.32 -10.19
CA ARG A 148 24.87 -26.14 -9.95
C ARG A 148 25.26 -26.67 -11.34
N ASP A 149 26.04 -25.87 -12.06
CA ASP A 149 27.50 -25.97 -12.21
C ASP A 149 27.89 -26.99 -13.28
N SER A 150 28.69 -26.49 -14.24
CA SER A 150 29.78 -27.14 -14.99
C SER A 150 29.60 -28.56 -15.52
#